data_AF-A0A431VN77-F1
#
_entry.id   AF-A0A431VN77-F1
#
_cell.length_a   1.000
_cell.length_b   1.000
_cell.length_c   1.000
_cell.angle_alpha   90.00
_cell.angle_beta   90.00
_cell.angle_gamma   90.00
#
_symmetry.space_group_name_H-M   'P 1'
#
loop_
_entity.id
_entity.type
_entity.pdbx_description
1 polymer ?
#
loop_
_entity_poly.entity_id
_entity_poly.type
_entity_poly.pdbx_seq_one_letter_code
_entity_poly.pdbx_strand_id
1 'polypeptide(L)'
;MKKILMLTALVMGAASAQAQEGAATSAAELYSQAQEYAVQADVAYPQAFYDRTLWKASVNSAYAAAQMEPGNRDYQAYLAQLYTKTQWWINAYNAWSEMDNLSATERQWASLSAAKLAYLALQRGDRAAASAYVTQGMAWADSDSLRAIRSRL
;
A
#
# COMPACT_ATOMS: atom_id res chain seq x y z
N MET A 1 44.60 -54.10 -46.39
CA MET A 1 44.28 -53.05 -47.37
C MET A 1 42.89 -52.47 -47.07
N LYS A 2 42.75 -51.16 -47.29
CA LYS A 2 41.59 -50.26 -47.13
C LYS A 2 41.57 -49.52 -45.77
N LYS A 3 42.07 -48.28 -45.65
CA LYS A 3 41.55 -46.99 -46.22
C LYS A 3 40.17 -46.69 -45.59
N ILE A 4 39.84 -45.58 -44.94
CA ILE A 4 40.16 -44.15 -45.19
C ILE A 4 39.60 -43.31 -44.00
N LEU A 5 40.33 -42.24 -43.69
CA LEU A 5 39.98 -40.90 -43.17
C LEU A 5 38.68 -40.57 -42.40
N MET A 6 38.91 -39.81 -41.32
CA MET A 6 38.32 -38.52 -40.90
C MET A 6 36.88 -38.17 -41.33
N LEU A 7 36.08 -37.72 -40.36
CA LEU A 7 35.46 -36.40 -40.45
C LEU A 7 35.16 -35.81 -39.06
N THR A 8 35.83 -34.69 -38.80
CA THR A 8 35.53 -33.73 -37.74
C THR A 8 34.18 -33.07 -38.03
N ALA A 9 33.26 -33.07 -37.06
CA ALA A 9 32.12 -32.16 -37.05
C ALA A 9 32.08 -31.43 -35.72
N LEU A 10 32.78 -30.29 -35.71
CA LEU A 10 32.65 -29.26 -34.68
C LEU A 10 31.29 -28.59 -34.88
N VAL A 11 30.25 -29.06 -34.20
CA VAL A 11 29.02 -28.28 -34.07
C VAL A 11 29.28 -27.25 -32.99
N MET A 12 29.65 -26.04 -33.42
CA MET A 12 29.46 -24.83 -32.63
C MET A 12 27.96 -24.67 -32.42
N GLY A 13 27.45 -25.26 -31.34
CA GLY A 13 26.18 -24.86 -30.78
C GLY A 13 26.37 -23.44 -30.27
N ALA A 14 25.90 -22.45 -31.03
CA ALA A 14 25.59 -21.15 -30.49
C ALA A 14 24.55 -21.39 -29.38
N ALA A 15 25.02 -21.47 -28.14
CA ALA A 15 24.17 -21.31 -27.00
C ALA A 15 23.61 -19.89 -27.11
N SER A 16 22.38 -19.78 -27.62
CA SER A 16 21.54 -18.63 -27.39
C SER A 16 21.44 -18.50 -25.87
N ALA A 17 22.29 -17.65 -25.30
CA ALA A 17 22.07 -17.06 -24.00
C ALA A 17 20.77 -16.27 -24.12
N GLN A 18 19.64 -16.97 -23.96
CA GLN A 18 18.41 -16.36 -23.52
C GLN A 18 18.74 -15.86 -22.12
N ALA A 19 19.23 -14.61 -22.07
CA ALA A 19 19.14 -13.81 -20.88
C ALA A 19 17.68 -13.92 -20.44
N GLN A 20 17.47 -14.65 -19.34
CA GLN A 20 16.20 -14.68 -18.65
C GLN A 20 16.03 -13.27 -18.07
N GLU A 21 15.64 -12.32 -18.93
CA GLU A 21 15.03 -11.07 -18.53
C GLU A 21 13.80 -11.49 -17.74
N GLY A 22 13.95 -11.54 -16.41
CA GLY A 22 12.82 -11.81 -15.53
C GLY A 22 11.74 -10.81 -15.89
N ALA A 23 10.57 -11.31 -16.32
CA ALA A 23 9.44 -10.46 -16.64
C ALA A 23 9.23 -9.51 -15.46
N ALA A 24 9.34 -8.21 -15.71
CA ALA A 24 9.11 -7.22 -14.67
C ALA A 24 7.67 -7.38 -14.18
N THR A 25 7.50 -7.61 -12.87
CA THR A 25 6.18 -7.78 -12.26
C THR A 25 5.30 -6.58 -12.60
N SER A 26 4.11 -6.84 -13.15
CA SER A 26 3.14 -5.81 -13.51
C SER A 26 2.46 -5.18 -12.30
N ALA A 27 1.85 -4.00 -12.49
CA ALA A 27 1.10 -3.33 -11.44
C ALA A 27 -0.10 -4.17 -10.95
N ALA A 28 -0.79 -4.87 -11.87
CA ALA A 28 -1.90 -5.76 -11.55
C ALA A 28 -1.46 -6.98 -10.72
N GLU A 29 -0.30 -7.56 -11.04
CA GLU A 29 0.27 -8.67 -10.24
C GLU A 29 0.66 -8.20 -8.84
N LEU A 30 1.28 -7.01 -8.72
CA LEU A 30 1.60 -6.41 -7.42
C LEU A 30 0.33 -6.12 -6.60
N TYR A 31 -0.72 -5.62 -7.24
CA TYR A 31 -2.01 -5.41 -6.60
C TYR A 31 -2.63 -6.72 -6.09
N SER A 32 -2.62 -7.78 -6.90
CA SER A 32 -3.07 -9.12 -6.47
C SER A 32 -2.25 -9.66 -5.31
N GLN A 33 -0.92 -9.57 -5.38
CA GLN A 33 -0.02 -9.99 -4.30
C GLN A 33 -0.30 -9.22 -3.01
N ALA A 34 -0.59 -7.93 -3.10
CA ALA A 34 -0.93 -7.12 -1.93
C ALA A 34 -2.19 -7.66 -1.22
N GLN A 35 -3.20 -8.04 -1.98
CA GLN A 35 -4.43 -8.66 -1.48
C GLN A 35 -4.19 -10.03 -0.86
N GLU A 36 -3.41 -10.88 -1.52
CA GLU A 36 -3.05 -12.20 -1.00
C GLU A 36 -2.29 -12.11 0.32
N TYR A 37 -1.30 -11.22 0.42
CA TYR A 37 -0.57 -10.99 1.68
C TYR A 37 -1.49 -10.45 2.76
N ALA A 38 -2.44 -9.57 2.44
CA ALA A 38 -3.41 -9.06 3.42
C ALA A 38 -4.28 -10.18 4.00
N VAL A 39 -4.79 -11.08 3.15
CA VAL A 39 -5.58 -12.24 3.59
C VAL A 39 -4.76 -13.16 4.49
N GLN A 40 -3.51 -13.46 4.10
CA GLN A 40 -2.62 -14.27 4.94
C GLN A 40 -2.30 -13.58 6.27
N ALA A 41 -2.10 -12.25 6.25
CA ALA A 41 -1.81 -11.46 7.43
C ALA A 41 -3.00 -11.43 8.42
N ASP A 42 -4.24 -11.39 7.93
CA ASP A 42 -5.46 -11.47 8.75
C ASP A 42 -5.57 -12.81 9.49
N VAL A 43 -5.08 -13.91 8.88
CA VAL A 43 -5.05 -15.23 9.54
C VAL A 43 -3.89 -15.32 10.54
N ALA A 44 -2.73 -14.79 10.16
CA ALA A 44 -1.50 -14.97 10.94
C ALA A 44 -1.40 -14.05 12.16
N TYR A 45 -2.01 -12.85 12.12
CA TYR A 45 -1.82 -11.82 13.14
C TYR A 45 -3.14 -11.35 13.74
N PRO A 46 -3.27 -11.35 15.09
CA PRO A 46 -4.49 -10.88 15.74
C PRO A 46 -4.70 -9.36 15.61
N GLN A 47 -3.64 -8.61 15.32
CA GLN A 47 -3.67 -7.15 15.16
C GLN A 47 -2.90 -6.74 13.92
N ALA A 48 -3.47 -5.83 13.15
CA ALA A 48 -2.85 -5.25 11.97
C ALA A 48 -1.92 -4.09 12.35
N PHE A 49 -0.62 -4.32 12.20
CA PHE A 49 0.43 -3.32 12.31
C PHE A 49 1.36 -3.45 11.11
N TYR A 50 1.78 -2.31 10.57
CA TYR A 50 2.69 -2.26 9.42
C TYR A 50 3.94 -3.13 9.60
N ASP A 51 4.55 -3.12 10.79
CA ASP A 51 5.82 -3.84 11.05
C ASP A 51 5.69 -5.37 11.05
N ARG A 52 4.48 -5.92 10.98
CA ARG A 52 4.30 -7.36 10.80
C ARG A 52 4.67 -7.75 9.37
N THR A 53 5.47 -8.80 9.23
CA THR A 53 6.07 -9.20 7.93
C THR A 53 5.07 -9.25 6.77
N LEU A 54 3.90 -9.89 6.95
CA LEU A 54 2.91 -9.99 5.86
C LEU A 54 2.16 -8.68 5.62
N TRP A 55 1.90 -7.87 6.65
CA TRP A 55 1.30 -6.54 6.46
C TRP A 55 2.25 -5.60 5.75
N LYS A 56 3.55 -5.63 6.09
CA LYS A 56 4.59 -4.89 5.39
C LYS A 56 4.68 -5.31 3.92
N ALA A 57 4.66 -6.60 3.64
CA ALA A 57 4.67 -7.13 2.28
C ALA A 57 3.45 -6.65 1.49
N SER A 58 2.25 -6.75 2.08
CA SER A 58 0.99 -6.26 1.48
C SER A 58 1.06 -4.78 1.13
N VAL A 59 1.44 -3.93 2.09
CA VAL A 59 1.55 -2.48 1.88
C VAL A 59 2.61 -2.13 0.83
N ASN A 60 3.77 -2.80 0.84
CA ASN A 60 4.83 -2.55 -0.13
C ASN A 60 4.41 -2.92 -1.55
N SER A 61 3.72 -4.06 -1.73
CA SER A 61 3.19 -4.46 -3.04
C SER A 61 2.10 -3.50 -3.53
N ALA A 62 1.17 -3.08 -2.65
CA ALA A 62 0.15 -2.10 -3.01
C ALA A 62 0.77 -0.74 -3.37
N TYR A 63 1.78 -0.30 -2.63
CA TYR A 63 2.53 0.92 -2.93
C TYR A 63 3.19 0.83 -4.31
N ALA A 64 3.88 -0.26 -4.61
CA ALA A 64 4.51 -0.45 -5.91
C ALA A 64 3.50 -0.43 -7.06
N ALA A 65 2.35 -1.11 -6.93
CA ALA A 65 1.26 -1.05 -7.90
C ALA A 65 0.75 0.38 -8.12
N ALA A 66 0.48 1.11 -7.04
CA ALA A 66 -0.01 2.48 -7.07
C ALA A 66 1.02 3.47 -7.68
N GLN A 67 2.32 3.22 -7.52
CA GLN A 67 3.37 4.03 -8.16
C GLN A 67 3.54 3.73 -9.66
N MET A 68 3.34 2.48 -10.06
CA MET A 68 3.42 2.09 -11.48
C MET A 68 2.23 2.65 -12.27
N GLU A 69 1.05 2.72 -11.68
CA GLU A 69 -0.15 3.27 -12.29
C GLU A 69 -0.78 4.35 -11.39
N PRO A 70 -0.20 5.57 -11.35
CA PRO A 70 -0.67 6.63 -10.44
C PRO A 70 -2.11 7.10 -10.76
N GLY A 71 -2.57 6.93 -12.00
CA GLY A 71 -3.95 7.24 -12.40
C GLY A 71 -4.99 6.16 -12.04
N ASN A 72 -4.56 4.99 -11.53
CA ASN A 72 -5.46 3.90 -11.18
C ASN A 72 -6.05 4.11 -9.78
N ARG A 73 -7.29 4.61 -9.74
CA ARG A 73 -8.01 4.96 -8.50
C ARG A 73 -8.17 3.77 -7.55
N ASP A 74 -8.31 2.56 -8.05
CA ASP A 74 -8.49 1.36 -7.22
C ASP A 74 -7.19 1.03 -6.47
N TYR A 75 -6.04 1.17 -7.13
CA TYR A 75 -4.74 0.93 -6.50
C TYR A 75 -4.45 1.99 -5.42
N GLN A 76 -4.76 3.27 -5.70
CA GLN A 76 -4.62 4.34 -4.70
C GLN A 76 -5.51 4.09 -3.48
N ALA A 77 -6.78 3.73 -3.71
CA ALA A 77 -7.75 3.47 -2.64
C ALA A 77 -7.34 2.30 -1.76
N TYR A 78 -6.87 1.23 -2.38
CA TYR A 78 -6.45 0.05 -1.66
C TYR A 78 -5.21 0.30 -0.82
N LEU A 79 -4.25 1.07 -1.34
CA LEU A 79 -3.09 1.51 -0.57
C LEU A 79 -3.51 2.34 0.66
N ALA A 80 -4.41 3.32 0.45
CA ALA A 80 -4.93 4.15 1.53
C ALA A 80 -5.71 3.32 2.59
N GLN A 81 -6.47 2.32 2.14
CA GLN A 81 -7.15 1.36 3.02
C GLN A 81 -6.17 0.55 3.85
N LEU A 82 -5.09 0.04 3.23
CA LEU A 82 -4.05 -0.70 3.95
C LEU A 82 -3.32 0.18 4.96
N TYR A 83 -3.01 1.44 4.62
CA TYR A 83 -2.44 2.39 5.59
C TYR A 83 -3.37 2.62 6.78
N THR A 84 -4.68 2.78 6.56
CA THR A 84 -5.66 2.87 7.66
C THR A 84 -5.68 1.59 8.49
N LYS A 85 -5.75 0.41 7.85
CA LYS A 85 -5.83 -0.89 8.53
C LYS A 85 -4.59 -1.18 9.37
N THR A 86 -3.41 -0.86 8.85
CA THR A 86 -2.11 -1.10 9.48
C THR A 86 -1.66 0.01 10.41
N GLN A 87 -2.53 1.00 10.66
CA GLN A 87 -2.35 2.09 11.62
C GLN A 87 -1.22 3.07 11.23
N TRP A 88 -0.92 3.17 9.94
CA TRP A 88 0.07 4.11 9.42
C TRP A 88 -0.60 5.47 9.15
N TRP A 89 -1.02 6.14 10.22
CA TRP A 89 -2.04 7.20 10.18
C TRP A 89 -1.68 8.41 9.32
N ILE A 90 -0.41 8.83 9.29
CA ILE A 90 0.03 9.96 8.45
C ILE A 90 -0.08 9.59 6.97
N ASN A 91 0.41 8.40 6.60
CA ASN A 91 0.33 7.89 5.23
C ASN A 91 -1.13 7.70 4.80
N ALA A 92 -1.97 7.18 5.68
CA ALA A 92 -3.41 7.03 5.42
C ALA A 92 -4.07 8.40 5.16
N TYR A 93 -3.85 9.36 6.06
CA TYR A 93 -4.42 10.71 5.94
C TYR A 93 -4.01 11.40 4.64
N ASN A 94 -2.72 11.32 4.29
CA ASN A 94 -2.21 11.93 3.07
C ASN A 94 -2.83 11.27 1.84
N ALA A 95 -2.84 9.94 1.77
CA ALA A 95 -3.42 9.22 0.64
C ALA A 95 -4.91 9.54 0.45
N TRP A 96 -5.70 9.59 1.54
CA TRP A 96 -7.11 9.99 1.45
C TRP A 96 -7.31 11.47 1.08
N SER A 97 -6.36 12.36 1.42
CA SER A 97 -6.41 13.78 1.08
C SER A 97 -6.14 14.08 -0.39
N GLU A 98 -5.40 13.20 -1.06
CA GLU A 98 -5.07 13.33 -2.48
C GLU A 98 -6.19 12.80 -3.39
N MET A 99 -7.21 12.17 -2.82
CA MET A 99 -8.27 11.49 -3.56
C MET A 99 -9.57 12.29 -3.55
N ASP A 100 -10.09 12.58 -4.73
CA ASP A 100 -11.42 13.14 -4.91
C ASP A 100 -12.52 12.07 -4.86
N ASN A 101 -13.76 12.51 -4.67
CA ASN A 101 -14.98 11.70 -4.77
C ASN A 101 -14.96 10.42 -3.89
N LEU A 102 -14.47 10.55 -2.66
CA LEU A 102 -14.48 9.46 -1.70
C LEU A 102 -15.92 8.93 -1.47
N SER A 103 -16.07 7.61 -1.53
CA SER A 103 -17.29 6.92 -1.12
C SER A 103 -17.59 7.17 0.37
N ALA A 104 -18.81 6.84 0.80
CA ALA A 104 -19.19 6.97 2.21
C ALA A 104 -18.26 6.18 3.14
N THR A 105 -17.83 4.99 2.74
CA THR A 105 -16.91 4.14 3.52
C THR A 105 -15.50 4.73 3.55
N GLU A 106 -14.97 5.18 2.42
CA GLU A 106 -13.65 5.81 2.36
C GLU A 106 -13.60 7.11 3.19
N ARG A 107 -14.67 7.89 3.16
CA ARG A 107 -14.85 9.08 4.02
C ARG A 107 -14.75 8.73 5.51
N GLN A 108 -15.29 7.59 5.93
CA GLN A 108 -15.14 7.10 7.32
C GLN A 108 -13.70 6.71 7.64
N TRP A 109 -12.99 6.04 6.73
CA TRP A 109 -11.58 5.71 6.92
C TRP A 109 -10.67 6.94 6.93
N ALA A 110 -10.93 7.91 6.07
CA ALA A 110 -10.24 9.19 6.05
C ALA A 110 -10.46 9.94 7.36
N SER A 111 -11.72 10.06 7.82
CA SER A 111 -12.08 10.65 9.11
C SER A 111 -11.39 9.94 10.29
N LEU A 112 -11.33 8.61 10.29
CA LEU A 112 -10.63 7.84 11.31
C LEU A 112 -9.14 8.21 11.37
N SER A 113 -8.47 8.31 10.22
CA SER A 113 -7.05 8.69 10.17
C SER A 113 -6.83 10.10 10.74
N ALA A 114 -7.70 11.05 10.39
CA ALA A 114 -7.68 12.41 10.92
C ALA A 114 -7.91 12.43 12.44
N ALA A 115 -8.87 11.67 12.96
CA ALA A 115 -9.14 11.58 14.39
C ALA A 115 -7.93 11.04 15.17
N LYS A 116 -7.22 10.05 14.62
CA LYS A 116 -5.99 9.51 15.22
C LYS A 116 -4.87 10.55 15.24
N LEU A 117 -4.65 11.27 14.14
CA LEU A 117 -3.65 12.34 14.08
C LEU A 117 -3.99 13.51 15.00
N ALA A 118 -5.27 13.90 15.06
CA ALA A 118 -5.75 14.94 15.96
C ALA A 118 -5.49 14.59 17.43
N TYR A 119 -5.78 13.34 17.82
CA TYR A 119 -5.50 12.86 19.17
C TYR A 119 -4.00 12.89 19.49
N LEU A 120 -3.15 12.39 18.58
CA LEU A 120 -1.70 12.38 18.75
C LEU A 120 -1.12 13.80 18.82
N ALA A 121 -1.62 14.73 18.02
CA ALA A 121 -1.23 16.14 18.08
C ALA A 121 -1.62 16.77 19.43
N LEU A 122 -2.84 16.53 19.89
CA LEU A 122 -3.31 17.01 21.19
C LEU A 122 -2.46 16.47 22.34
N GLN A 123 -2.09 15.19 22.32
CA GLN A 123 -1.21 14.58 23.33
C GLN A 123 0.18 15.25 23.38
N ARG A 124 0.69 15.75 22.25
CA ARG A 124 1.95 16.49 22.19
C ARG A 124 1.81 17.98 22.53
N GLY A 125 0.59 18.45 22.85
CA GLY A 125 0.31 19.86 23.12
C GLY A 125 0.13 20.72 21.87
N ASP A 126 0.17 20.14 20.67
CA ASP A 126 -0.01 20.86 19.41
C ASP A 126 -1.50 21.02 19.08
N ARG A 127 -2.12 22.02 19.72
CA ARG A 127 -3.55 22.32 19.55
C ARG A 127 -3.88 22.82 18.14
N ALA A 128 -2.94 23.49 17.47
CA ALA A 128 -3.14 24.00 16.12
C ALA A 128 -3.25 22.84 15.11
N ALA A 129 -2.30 21.90 15.13
CA ALA A 129 -2.38 20.71 14.28
C ALA A 129 -3.60 19.84 14.64
N ALA A 130 -3.90 19.68 15.94
CA ALA A 130 -5.09 18.95 16.36
C ALA A 130 -6.38 19.57 15.80
N SER A 131 -6.52 20.89 15.83
CA SER A 131 -7.68 21.60 15.26
C SER A 131 -7.78 21.44 13.75
N ALA A 132 -6.65 21.47 13.03
CA ALA A 132 -6.62 21.25 11.59
C ALA A 132 -7.12 19.84 11.23
N TYR A 133 -6.60 18.81 11.90
CA TYR A 133 -7.04 17.44 11.69
C TYR A 133 -8.51 17.23 12.09
N VAL A 134 -8.99 17.84 13.18
CA VAL A 134 -10.42 17.77 13.56
C VAL A 134 -11.30 18.34 12.45
N THR A 135 -10.94 19.51 11.95
CA THR A 135 -11.72 20.21 10.91
C THR A 135 -11.80 19.38 9.64
N GLN A 136 -10.65 18.88 9.16
CA GLN A 136 -10.63 18.03 7.97
C GLN A 136 -11.38 16.71 8.20
N GLY A 137 -11.16 16.06 9.35
CA GLY A 137 -11.84 14.82 9.71
C GLY A 137 -13.35 14.96 9.68
N MET A 138 -13.90 16.04 10.24
CA MET A 138 -15.34 16.31 10.24
C MET A 138 -15.88 16.62 8.83
N ALA A 139 -15.07 17.21 7.95
CA ALA A 139 -15.43 17.43 6.54
C ALA A 139 -15.55 16.11 5.75
N TRP A 140 -14.72 15.11 6.07
CA TRP A 140 -14.89 13.76 5.52
C TRP A 140 -15.97 12.96 6.23
N ALA A 141 -16.04 12.91 7.55
CA ALA A 141 -17.17 12.31 8.23
C ALA A 141 -17.13 12.71 9.70
N ASP A 142 -18.24 13.26 10.20
CA ASP A 142 -18.35 13.54 11.63
C ASP A 142 -18.39 12.24 12.45
N SER A 143 -17.72 12.24 13.61
CA SER A 143 -17.63 11.08 14.50
C SER A 143 -17.54 11.51 15.97
N ASP A 144 -17.94 10.62 16.88
CA ASP A 144 -17.82 10.87 18.33
C ASP A 144 -16.39 11.19 18.76
N SER A 145 -15.40 10.54 18.14
CA SER A 145 -13.99 10.78 18.43
C SER A 145 -13.59 12.22 18.08
N LEU A 146 -14.00 12.72 16.92
CA LEU A 146 -13.68 14.08 16.49
C LEU A 146 -14.39 15.12 17.37
N ARG A 147 -15.67 14.91 17.68
CA ARG A 147 -16.42 15.78 18.61
C ARG A 147 -15.78 15.82 20.00
N ALA A 148 -15.33 14.67 20.51
CA ALA A 148 -14.67 14.56 21.81
C ALA A 148 -13.28 15.21 21.84
N ILE A 149 -12.54 15.20 20.73
CA ILE A 149 -11.27 15.93 20.62
C ILE A 149 -11.55 17.44 20.53
N ARG A 150 -12.52 17.85 19.70
CA ARG A 150 -12.92 19.25 19.52
C ARG A 150 -13.30 19.93 20.83
N SER A 151 -14.01 19.24 21.73
CA SER A 151 -14.39 19.80 23.03
C SER A 151 -13.22 20.04 23.99
N ARG A 152 -12.04 19.53 23.67
CA ARG A 152 -10.80 19.69 24.47
C ARG A 152 -9.83 20.71 23.88
N LEU A 153 -10.12 21.21 22.67
CA LEU A 153 -9.35 22.26 21.96
C LEU A 153 -9.78 23.66 22.40
#